data_AF-A0A920U2M5-F1
#
_entry.id   AF-A0A920U2M5-F1
#
_cell.length_a   1.000
_cell.length_b   1.000
_cell.length_c   1.000
_cell.angle_alpha   90.00
_cell.angle_beta   90.00
_cell.angle_gamma   90.00
#
_symmetry.space_group_name_H-M   'P 1'
#
loop_
_entity.id
_entity.type
_entity.pdbx_description
1 polymer ?
#
loop_
_entity_poly.entity_id
_entity_poly.type
_entity_poly.pdbx_seq_one_letter_code
_entity_poly.pdbx_strand_id
1 'polypeptide(L)'
;MFCYTNNIGQRDGGTHLEGLRAAMTRTLSRYMEDRGFAKRARVDLKGEDCREGLTAVLSVKVVDPKFSSQTKDKLVSSNVPGPVESLISEHFGGILARESGGGQTVSRKLPNRPALGKRPAGLGK
;
A
#
# COMPACT_ATOMS: atom_id res chain seq x y z
N MET A 1 -10.55 2.24 3.69
CA MET A 1 -9.86 1.30 4.61
C MET A 1 -10.36 1.56 6.02
N PHE A 2 -10.74 0.52 6.75
CA PHE A 2 -11.16 0.62 8.14
C PHE A 2 -10.04 0.08 9.04
N CYS A 3 -9.61 0.86 10.01
CA CYS A 3 -8.48 0.54 10.88
C CYS A 3 -8.96 0.31 12.32
N TYR A 4 -8.51 -0.78 12.93
CA TYR A 4 -8.88 -1.19 14.27
C TYR A 4 -7.65 -1.67 15.05
N THR A 5 -7.58 -1.25 16.31
CA THR A 5 -6.60 -1.75 17.30
C THR A 5 -7.37 -2.18 18.54
N ASN A 6 -7.23 -3.45 18.93
CA ASN A 6 -7.95 -4.02 20.08
C ASN A 6 -9.47 -3.76 20.04
N ASN A 7 -10.08 -3.89 18.86
CA ASN A 7 -11.52 -3.64 18.58
C ASN A 7 -11.96 -2.17 18.66
N ILE A 8 -11.05 -1.22 18.91
CA ILE A 8 -11.33 0.22 18.87
C ILE A 8 -11.03 0.71 17.45
N GLY A 9 -11.95 1.44 16.82
CA GLY A 9 -11.74 2.00 15.49
C GLY A 9 -10.89 3.26 15.49
N GLN A 10 -9.94 3.35 14.58
CA GLN A 10 -9.07 4.52 14.37
C GLN A 10 -9.48 5.26 13.10
N ARG A 11 -10.13 6.41 13.26
CA ARG A 11 -10.59 7.24 12.13
C ARG A 11 -9.42 7.75 11.28
N ASP A 12 -8.32 8.11 11.93
CA ASP A 12 -7.13 8.68 11.28
C ASP A 12 -6.06 7.62 10.98
N GLY A 13 -6.34 6.35 11.30
CA GLY A 13 -5.44 5.23 11.08
C GLY A 13 -4.25 5.23 12.06
N GLY A 14 -3.03 5.30 11.53
CA GLY A 14 -1.79 5.31 12.31
C GLY A 14 -0.76 4.29 11.85
N THR A 15 0.12 3.87 12.75
CA THR A 15 1.34 3.10 12.42
C THR A 15 1.06 1.78 11.71
N HIS A 16 0.03 1.03 12.12
CA HIS A 16 -0.46 -0.15 11.39
C HIS A 16 -0.86 0.12 9.93
N LEU A 17 -1.58 1.21 9.66
CA LEU A 17 -2.00 1.60 8.31
C LEU A 17 -0.80 2.03 7.45
N GLU A 18 0.15 2.75 8.04
CA GLU A 18 1.39 3.16 7.37
C GLU A 18 2.19 1.93 6.93
N GLY A 19 2.38 0.96 7.82
CA GLY A 19 3.06 -0.31 7.49
C GLY A 19 2.35 -1.08 6.39
N LEU A 20 1.02 -1.23 6.48
CA LEU A 20 0.22 -1.87 5.43
C LEU A 20 0.45 -1.20 4.06
N ARG A 21 0.35 0.13 4.00
CA ARG A 21 0.51 0.90 2.76
C ARG A 21 1.90 0.76 2.16
N ALA A 22 2.94 0.81 3.00
CA ALA A 22 4.33 0.65 2.58
C ALA A 22 4.58 -0.74 2.01
N ALA A 23 4.17 -1.80 2.73
CA ALA A 23 4.37 -3.17 2.30
C ALA A 23 3.57 -3.52 1.03
N MET A 24 2.32 -3.09 0.92
CA MET A 24 1.52 -3.32 -0.29
C MET A 24 2.16 -2.71 -1.53
N THR A 25 2.56 -1.44 -1.43
CA THR A 25 3.20 -0.72 -2.56
C THR A 25 4.49 -1.42 -2.97
N ARG A 26 5.38 -1.71 -2.01
CA ARG A 26 6.67 -2.37 -2.27
C ARG A 26 6.50 -3.75 -2.90
N THR A 27 5.58 -4.56 -2.35
CA THR A 27 5.36 -5.94 -2.80
C THR A 27 4.78 -5.97 -4.22
N LEU A 28 3.83 -5.07 -4.53
CA LEU A 28 3.26 -4.98 -5.86
C LEU A 28 4.27 -4.47 -6.89
N SER A 29 5.04 -3.43 -6.55
CA SER A 29 6.10 -2.92 -7.44
C SER A 29 7.11 -4.01 -7.79
N ARG A 30 7.61 -4.73 -6.76
CA ARG A 30 8.53 -5.86 -6.97
C ARG A 30 7.92 -6.94 -7.85
N TYR A 31 6.66 -7.32 -7.60
CA TYR A 31 5.96 -8.30 -8.42
C TYR A 31 5.86 -7.87 -9.90
N MET A 32 5.58 -6.60 -10.16
CA MET A 32 5.48 -6.07 -11.53
C MET A 32 6.83 -5.96 -12.24
N GLU A 33 7.91 -5.71 -11.50
CA GLU A 33 9.28 -5.75 -12.01
C GLU A 33 9.70 -7.19 -12.35
N ASP A 34 9.50 -8.13 -11.42
CA ASP A 34 9.88 -9.54 -11.55
C ASP A 34 9.16 -10.22 -12.73
N ARG A 35 7.91 -9.84 -13.01
CA ARG A 35 7.11 -10.35 -14.13
C ARG A 35 7.30 -9.55 -15.43
N GLY A 36 8.08 -8.46 -15.40
CA GLY A 36 8.32 -7.59 -16.56
C GLY A 36 7.11 -6.75 -17.00
N PHE A 37 6.05 -6.66 -16.19
CA PHE A 37 4.86 -5.86 -16.48
C PHE A 37 5.16 -4.36 -16.43
N ALA A 38 6.01 -3.91 -15.51
CA ALA A 38 6.38 -2.50 -15.39
C ALA A 38 6.99 -1.95 -16.70
N LYS A 39 7.88 -2.72 -17.33
CA LYS A 39 8.50 -2.35 -18.61
C LYS A 39 7.52 -2.35 -19.78
N ARG A 40 6.55 -3.28 -19.79
CA ARG A 40 5.52 -3.37 -20.84
C ARG A 40 4.50 -2.23 -20.74
N ALA A 41 4.13 -1.85 -19.53
CA ALA A 41 3.13 -0.81 -19.28
C ALA A 41 3.70 0.61 -19.33
N ARG A 42 5.03 0.81 -19.17
CA ARG A 42 5.67 2.13 -18.95
C ARG A 42 5.02 2.92 -17.80
N VAL A 43 4.57 2.20 -16.77
CA VAL A 43 3.90 2.79 -15.61
C VAL A 43 4.83 2.72 -14.42
N ASP A 44 5.08 3.87 -13.80
CA ASP A 44 5.64 3.97 -12.46
C ASP A 44 4.49 3.84 -11.46
N LEU A 45 4.40 2.71 -10.73
CA LEU A 45 3.39 2.53 -9.70
C LEU A 45 3.59 3.53 -8.56
N LYS A 46 2.55 4.32 -8.28
CA LYS A 46 2.48 5.09 -7.03
C LYS A 46 1.63 4.32 -6.03
N GLY A 47 1.91 4.57 -4.74
CA GLY A 47 1.14 3.94 -3.67
C GLY A 47 -0.36 4.25 -3.74
N GLU A 48 -0.77 5.37 -4.33
CA GLU A 48 -2.18 5.71 -4.56
C GLU A 48 -2.84 4.77 -5.58
N ASP A 49 -2.14 4.47 -6.68
CA ASP A 49 -2.62 3.56 -7.73
C ASP A 49 -2.84 2.15 -7.17
N CYS A 50 -1.97 1.71 -6.25
CA CYS A 50 -2.10 0.42 -5.57
C CYS A 50 -3.34 0.32 -4.66
N ARG A 51 -3.96 1.45 -4.31
CA ARG A 51 -5.07 1.54 -3.34
C ARG A 51 -6.39 1.97 -3.98
N GLU A 52 -6.40 2.31 -5.26
CA GLU A 52 -7.62 2.65 -5.96
C GLU A 52 -8.57 1.44 -6.00
N GLY A 53 -9.82 1.65 -5.59
CA GLY A 53 -10.83 0.58 -5.50
C GLY A 53 -10.61 -0.44 -4.38
N LEU A 54 -9.62 -0.24 -3.49
CA LEU A 54 -9.34 -1.16 -2.39
C LEU A 54 -10.22 -0.89 -1.17
N THR A 55 -11.11 -1.84 -0.87
CA THR A 55 -11.80 -1.90 0.42
C THR A 55 -11.13 -2.96 1.29
N ALA A 56 -10.60 -2.54 2.44
CA ALA A 56 -9.91 -3.42 3.36
C ALA A 56 -10.24 -3.05 4.82
N VAL A 57 -10.25 -4.08 5.66
CA VAL A 57 -10.36 -3.99 7.12
C VAL A 57 -9.02 -4.43 7.70
N LEU A 58 -8.38 -3.54 8.45
CA LEU A 58 -7.12 -3.80 9.16
C LEU A 58 -7.41 -3.84 10.65
N SER A 59 -7.31 -5.01 11.26
CA SER A 59 -7.50 -5.19 12.70
C SER A 59 -6.25 -5.78 13.32
N VAL A 60 -5.67 -5.08 14.29
CA VAL A 60 -4.47 -5.52 15.01
C VAL A 60 -4.75 -5.72 16.49
N LYS A 61 -4.11 -6.73 17.07
CA LYS A 61 -4.08 -6.96 18.52
C LYS A 61 -2.70 -6.59 19.04
N VAL A 62 -2.65 -5.62 19.93
CA VAL A 62 -1.39 -5.03 20.40
C VAL A 62 -1.42 -4.95 21.93
N VAL A 63 -0.34 -5.40 22.57
CA VAL A 63 -0.12 -5.23 24.00
C VAL A 63 0.36 -3.79 24.24
N ASP A 64 -0.24 -3.11 25.21
CA ASP A 64 0.06 -1.71 25.55
C ASP A 64 0.04 -0.74 24.34
N PRO A 65 -1.11 -0.60 23.65
CA PRO A 65 -1.20 0.28 22.48
C PRO A 65 -1.12 1.76 22.87
N LYS A 66 -0.33 2.53 22.10
CA LYS A 66 -0.16 3.98 22.28
C LYS A 66 -0.96 4.73 21.22
N PHE A 67 -1.76 5.70 21.66
CA PHE A 67 -2.58 6.55 20.80
C PHE A 67 -2.18 8.02 20.92
N SER A 68 -2.45 8.80 19.88
CA SER A 68 -2.15 10.24 19.89
C SER A 68 -3.02 11.06 20.84
N SER A 69 -4.19 10.53 21.22
CA SER A 69 -5.20 11.25 22.01
C SER A 69 -6.09 10.28 22.79
N GLN A 70 -6.90 10.84 23.71
CA GLN A 70 -7.93 10.10 24.45
C GLN A 70 -9.02 9.52 23.54
N THR A 71 -9.36 10.20 22.44
CA THR A 71 -10.33 9.72 21.45
C THR A 71 -9.81 8.51 20.66
N LYS A 72 -8.50 8.20 20.76
CA LYS A 72 -7.84 7.05 20.13
C LYS A 72 -8.00 7.01 18.61
N ASP A 73 -8.07 8.19 17.98
CA ASP A 73 -8.29 8.32 16.53
C ASP A 73 -7.08 7.84 15.70
N LYS A 74 -5.85 7.90 16.26
CA LYS A 74 -4.61 7.49 15.60
C LYS A 74 -3.73 6.60 16.50
N LEU A 75 -3.32 5.45 15.97
CA LEU A 75 -2.31 4.58 16.60
C LEU A 75 -0.90 5.13 16.36
N VAL A 76 -0.09 5.25 17.42
CA VAL A 76 1.29 5.75 17.36
C VAL A 76 2.32 4.76 17.95
N SER A 77 1.91 3.50 18.20
CA SER A 77 2.82 2.43 18.63
C SER A 77 3.88 2.13 17.57
N SER A 78 5.15 2.32 17.92
CA SER A 78 6.31 2.16 17.02
C SER A 78 6.68 0.72 16.70
N ASN A 79 6.25 -0.25 17.51
CA ASN A 79 6.50 -1.68 17.31
C ASN A 79 5.49 -2.36 16.36
N VAL A 80 4.55 -1.62 15.80
CA VAL A 80 3.46 -2.15 14.95
C VAL A 80 3.78 -2.17 13.45
N PRO A 81 4.46 -1.17 12.85
CA PRO A 81 4.75 -1.18 11.41
C PRO A 81 5.51 -2.42 10.94
N GLY A 82 6.61 -2.78 11.61
CA GLY A 82 7.47 -3.90 11.20
C GLY A 82 6.73 -5.24 11.06
N PRO A 83 6.01 -5.70 12.10
CA PRO A 83 5.21 -6.92 12.00
C PRO A 83 4.14 -6.88 10.90
N VAL A 84 3.43 -5.75 10.76
CA VAL A 84 2.41 -5.58 9.72
C VAL A 84 3.05 -5.65 8.33
N GLU A 85 4.18 -4.96 8.13
CA GLU A 85 4.89 -4.96 6.86
C GLU A 85 5.33 -6.36 6.45
N SER A 86 5.96 -7.11 7.37
CA SER A 86 6.46 -8.45 7.09
C SER A 86 5.34 -9.41 6.69
N LEU A 87 4.23 -9.42 7.44
CA LEU A 87 3.09 -10.29 7.16
C LEU A 87 2.44 -9.97 5.81
N ILE A 88 2.31 -8.69 5.50
CA ILE A 88 1.73 -8.26 4.22
C ILE A 88 2.64 -8.65 3.08
N SER A 89 3.95 -8.39 3.17
CA SER A 89 4.88 -8.77 2.11
C SER A 89 4.91 -10.29 1.86
N GLU A 90 4.85 -11.11 2.90
CA GLU A 90 4.79 -12.57 2.77
C GLU A 90 3.48 -13.03 2.11
N HIS A 91 2.34 -12.69 2.71
CA HIS A 91 1.05 -13.23 2.26
C HIS A 91 0.59 -12.62 0.94
N PHE A 92 0.73 -11.30 0.77
CA PHE A 92 0.35 -10.63 -0.47
C PHE A 92 1.25 -11.07 -1.63
N GLY A 93 2.57 -11.19 -1.38
CA GLY A 93 3.50 -11.74 -2.36
C GLY A 93 3.15 -13.18 -2.75
N GLY A 94 2.81 -14.01 -1.77
CA GLY A 94 2.34 -15.38 -2.00
C GLY A 94 1.05 -15.46 -2.82
N ILE A 95 0.07 -14.59 -2.56
CA ILE A 95 -1.17 -14.51 -3.34
C ILE A 95 -0.88 -14.11 -4.79
N LEU A 96 -0.09 -13.05 -5.00
CA LEU A 96 0.29 -12.59 -6.33
C LEU A 96 1.07 -13.65 -7.12
N ALA A 97 1.91 -14.45 -6.46
CA ALA A 97 2.65 -15.52 -7.09
C ALA A 97 1.75 -16.69 -7.55
N ARG A 98 0.68 -16.97 -6.80
CA ARG A 98 -0.29 -18.05 -7.08
C ARG A 98 -1.27 -17.67 -8.20
N GLU A 99 -1.64 -16.40 -8.31
CA GLU A 99 -2.49 -15.94 -9.40
C GLU A 99 -1.72 -15.85 -10.73
N SER A 100 -1.97 -16.80 -11.64
CA SER A 100 -1.39 -16.83 -12.99
C SER A 100 -1.93 -15.74 -13.94
N GLY A 101 -3.01 -15.03 -13.58
CA GLY A 101 -3.64 -13.96 -14.37
C GLY A 101 -3.82 -12.60 -13.66
N GLY A 102 -3.71 -12.55 -12.33
CA GLY A 102 -4.03 -11.35 -11.53
C GLY A 102 -3.14 -10.13 -11.83
N GLY A 103 -1.87 -10.37 -12.20
CA GLY A 103 -0.96 -9.30 -12.61
C GLY A 103 -1.43 -8.52 -13.84
N GLN A 104 -2.11 -9.18 -14.78
CA GLN A 104 -2.70 -8.51 -15.94
C GLN A 104 -3.94 -7.70 -15.55
N THR A 105 -4.76 -8.21 -14.62
CA THR A 105 -5.95 -7.50 -14.13
C THR A 105 -5.58 -6.26 -13.31
N VAL A 106 -4.55 -6.35 -12.46
CA VAL A 106 -4.02 -5.20 -11.71
C VAL A 106 -3.40 -4.18 -12.66
N SER A 107 -2.59 -4.62 -13.62
CA SER A 107 -2.04 -3.72 -14.65
C SER A 107 -3.12 -3.05 -15.50
N ARG A 108 -4.28 -3.70 -15.71
CA ARG A 108 -5.40 -3.16 -16.48
C ARG A 108 -6.28 -2.20 -15.66
N LYS A 109 -6.33 -2.38 -14.34
CA LYS A 109 -7.03 -1.48 -13.41
C LYS A 109 -6.20 -0.27 -13.01
N LEU A 110 -4.87 -0.34 -13.12
CA LEU A 110 -4.05 0.85 -12.95
C LEU A 110 -4.48 1.91 -13.98
N PRO A 111 -4.73 3.16 -13.57
CA PRO A 111 -5.01 4.21 -14.51
C PRO A 111 -3.82 4.30 -15.46
N ASN A 112 -4.08 4.09 -16.75
CA ASN A 112 -3.11 4.28 -17.82
C ASN A 112 -2.87 5.79 -17.94
N ARG A 113 -2.16 6.38 -16.97
CA ARG A 113 -1.60 7.71 -17.10
C ARG A 113 -0.41 7.51 -18.02
N PRO A 114 -0.45 7.96 -19.29
CA PRO A 114 0.79 8.09 -20.04
C PRO A 114 1.71 8.89 -19.13
N ALA A 115 2.93 8.40 -18.90
CA ALA A 115 3.95 9.09 -18.15
C ALA A 115 4.00 10.52 -18.71
N LEU A 116 3.33 11.44 -18.02
CA LEU A 116 3.20 12.82 -18.44
C LEU A 116 4.64 13.29 -18.36
N GLY A 117 5.23 13.43 -19.55
CA GLY A 117 6.63 13.77 -19.70
C GLY A 117 6.94 14.88 -18.72
N LYS A 118 8.05 14.74 -18.01
CA LYS A 118 8.73 15.88 -17.40
C LYS A 118 8.75 16.95 -18.49
N ARG A 119 7.85 17.94 -18.42
CA ARG A 119 7.92 19.07 -19.34
C ARG A 119 9.29 19.68 -19.03
N PRO A 120 10.22 19.77 -20.00
CA PRO A 120 11.40 20.57 -19.77
C PRO A 120 10.89 21.96 -19.40
N ALA A 121 11.32 22.48 -18.27
CA ALA A 121 11.11 23.87 -17.91
C ALA A 121 11.77 24.69 -19.02
N GLY A 122 10.96 25.10 -20.00
CA GLY A 122 11.40 25.92 -21.12
C GLY A 122 11.79 27.29 -20.62
N LEU A 123 13.05 27.63 -20.85
CA LEU A 123 13.53 28.92 -21.37
C LEU A 123 12.54 30.08 -21.23
N GLY A 124 12.75 30.90 -20.20
CA GLY A 124 12.44 32.33 -20.29
C GLY A 124 13.60 33.02 -20.99
N LYS A 125 13.29 33.70 -22.10
CA LYS A 125 14.15 34.71 -22.71
C LYS A 125 14.22 35.95 -21.82
#